data_AF-A0A7S0I188-F1
#
_entry.id   AF-A0A7S0I188-F1
#
_cell.length_a   1.000
_cell.length_b   1.000
_cell.length_c   1.000
_cell.angle_alpha   90.00
_cell.angle_beta   90.00
_cell.angle_gamma   90.00
#
_symmetry.space_group_name_H-M   'P 1'
#
loop_
_entity.id
_entity.type
_entity.pdbx_description
1 polymer ?
#
loop_
_entity_poly.entity_id
_entity_poly.type
_entity_poly.pdbx_seq_one_letter_code
_entity_poly.pdbx_strand_id
1 'polypeptide(L)'
;GGARGDRGPIAGTMLSVTLALVGLLPRAPAGRARTGRSAVSRSGLLRMQEPLPHANLVLVRHGQSEWNLANRFTGWVDVDLTERGITEAREAGRLLAAEGLDLNECYCSSLRRAIRTSCLSLSGMDQCWVPLHKDARLNEQHSGFLTGNNKRALAEEHGVEQVMAWRRKYDEAPPPLPMDSPLQQMMVKDERYAVHNVSVPSAECLRDTCARVDAVWTERIRPDLLAGKNVMVVSHGNTLRALVKLVDGVGDGDTYHLDLPTAAPVVYPLDANCRPLQTYGTWGESDVPRHGRFLMDEARVKAAQRVMREQVERDVAISTVSSDGGDSIATC
;
A
#
# COMPACT_ATOMS: atom_id res chain seq x y z
N GLY A 1 36.40 52.91 45.52
CA GLY A 1 37.20 52.09 44.59
C GLY A 1 36.28 51.67 43.47
N GLY A 2 36.59 51.88 42.19
CA GLY A 2 37.80 51.42 41.49
C GLY A 2 37.67 49.91 41.33
N ALA A 3 37.45 49.32 40.15
CA ALA A 3 38.16 49.57 38.91
C ALA A 3 37.31 49.32 37.65
N ARG A 4 37.61 50.12 36.62
CA ARG A 4 37.28 49.90 35.21
C ARG A 4 38.27 48.87 34.63
N GLY A 5 37.79 48.01 33.73
CA GLY A 5 38.61 47.15 32.88
C GLY A 5 38.10 47.26 31.44
N ASP A 6 39.00 47.64 30.55
CA ASP A 6 38.78 48.13 29.19
C ASP A 6 38.22 47.11 28.19
N ARG A 7 37.53 47.67 27.20
CA ARG A 7 37.12 47.01 25.96
C ARG A 7 38.26 47.08 24.95
N GLY A 8 38.62 45.95 24.34
CA GLY A 8 39.38 45.87 23.10
C GLY A 8 38.57 45.11 22.03
N PRO A 9 38.63 45.49 20.74
CA PRO A 9 37.83 44.85 19.70
C PRO A 9 38.53 43.59 19.17
N ILE A 10 37.79 42.48 19.09
CA ILE A 10 38.27 41.27 18.39
C ILE A 10 37.77 41.36 16.95
N ALA A 11 38.71 41.62 16.04
CA ALA A 11 38.50 41.60 14.60
C ALA A 11 38.10 40.18 14.15
N GLY A 12 37.06 40.10 13.31
CA GLY A 12 36.58 38.86 12.72
C GLY A 12 37.55 38.36 11.65
N THR A 13 38.03 37.13 11.83
CA THR A 13 38.73 36.38 10.79
C THR A 13 37.69 35.55 10.03
N MET A 14 37.33 35.98 8.81
CA MET A 14 36.60 35.15 7.86
C MET A 14 37.49 33.98 7.44
N LEU A 15 37.08 32.77 7.79
CA LEU A 15 37.70 31.54 7.28
C LEU A 15 37.09 31.22 5.92
N SER A 16 37.83 31.54 4.85
CA SER A 16 37.50 31.16 3.48
C SER A 16 37.79 29.67 3.29
N VAL A 17 36.74 28.84 3.21
CA VAL A 17 36.87 27.42 2.87
C VAL A 17 36.91 27.29 1.35
N THR A 18 38.11 27.13 0.80
CA THR A 18 38.32 26.80 -0.62
C THR A 18 38.15 25.30 -0.81
N LEU A 19 37.05 24.88 -1.41
CA LEU A 19 36.79 23.49 -1.78
C LEU A 19 37.59 23.14 -3.05
N ALA A 20 38.67 22.37 -2.90
CA ALA A 20 39.41 21.81 -4.04
C ALA A 20 38.66 20.56 -4.55
N LEU A 21 37.92 20.69 -5.64
CA LEU A 21 37.41 19.55 -6.41
C LEU A 21 38.59 18.87 -7.13
N VAL A 22 39.08 17.77 -6.58
CA VAL A 22 39.98 16.85 -7.30
C VAL A 22 39.11 15.93 -8.15
N GLY A 23 39.22 16.10 -9.46
CA GLY A 23 38.51 15.30 -10.46
C GLY A 23 38.91 13.82 -10.42
N LEU A 24 37.90 12.96 -10.31
CA LEU A 24 38.00 11.52 -10.55
C LEU A 24 37.13 11.19 -11.77
N LEU A 25 37.71 11.37 -12.97
CA LEU A 25 37.20 10.80 -14.20
C LEU A 25 37.84 9.41 -14.40
N PRO A 26 37.08 8.34 -14.68
CA PRO A 26 37.67 7.05 -15.03
C PRO A 26 38.29 7.09 -16.43
N ARG A 27 39.52 6.59 -16.54
CA ARG A 27 40.22 6.33 -17.81
C ARG A 27 39.56 5.17 -18.56
N ALA A 28 39.20 5.39 -19.83
CA ALA A 28 38.80 4.34 -20.76
C ALA A 28 40.01 3.45 -21.16
N PRO A 29 39.85 2.12 -21.31
CA PRO A 29 40.86 1.29 -21.93
C PRO A 29 40.68 1.22 -23.46
N ALA A 30 41.83 1.18 -24.13
CA ALA A 30 42.00 1.15 -25.58
C ALA A 30 41.42 -0.11 -26.24
N GLY A 31 40.96 0.07 -27.48
CA GLY A 31 40.34 -0.96 -28.30
C GLY A 31 41.29 -2.07 -28.76
N ARG A 32 40.72 -3.25 -28.98
CA ARG A 32 41.32 -4.34 -29.74
C ARG A 32 40.28 -4.85 -30.73
N ALA A 33 40.52 -4.60 -32.02
CA ALA A 33 39.71 -5.13 -33.11
C ALA A 33 39.85 -6.66 -33.18
N ARG A 34 38.72 -7.36 -33.30
CA ARG A 34 38.70 -8.75 -33.79
C ARG A 34 37.51 -8.94 -34.73
N THR A 35 37.88 -9.28 -35.95
CA THR A 35 37.07 -9.67 -37.09
C THR A 35 36.26 -10.93 -36.81
N GLY A 36 35.00 -10.95 -37.26
CA GLY A 36 34.18 -12.17 -37.28
C GLY A 36 32.74 -11.86 -37.66
N ARG A 37 32.44 -11.92 -38.97
CA ARG A 37 31.07 -11.90 -39.50
C ARG A 37 30.26 -13.05 -38.89
N SER A 38 29.12 -12.74 -38.30
CA SER A 38 27.95 -13.62 -38.32
C SER A 38 26.77 -12.76 -38.78
N ALA A 39 26.27 -13.06 -39.98
CA ALA A 39 25.07 -12.46 -40.52
C ALA A 39 23.88 -13.02 -39.72
N VAL A 40 23.52 -12.35 -38.63
CA VAL A 40 22.27 -12.61 -37.94
C VAL A 40 21.15 -12.05 -38.82
N SER A 41 20.30 -12.97 -39.28
CA SER A 41 19.09 -12.72 -40.06
C SER A 41 18.31 -11.53 -39.50
N ARG A 42 18.14 -10.49 -40.32
CA ARG A 42 17.19 -9.40 -40.08
C ARG A 42 15.77 -9.89 -40.35
N SER A 43 15.29 -10.81 -39.53
CA SER A 43 13.87 -10.98 -39.31
C SER A 43 13.53 -10.27 -38.01
N GLY A 44 13.68 -8.95 -38.04
CA GLY A 44 13.14 -8.08 -37.01
C GLY A 44 11.62 -8.17 -37.09
N LEU A 45 11.05 -9.14 -36.39
CA LEU A 45 9.70 -8.99 -35.88
C LEU A 45 9.73 -7.67 -35.12
N LEU A 46 9.08 -6.63 -35.63
CA LEU A 46 8.69 -5.52 -34.79
C LEU A 46 7.85 -6.14 -33.68
N ARG A 47 8.46 -6.41 -32.52
CA ARG A 47 7.70 -6.35 -31.27
C ARG A 47 7.15 -4.93 -31.29
N MET A 48 5.87 -4.79 -31.56
CA MET A 48 5.16 -3.55 -31.24
C MET A 48 5.55 -3.26 -29.80
N GLN A 49 6.31 -2.19 -29.58
CA GLN A 49 6.65 -1.78 -28.23
C GLN A 49 5.31 -1.51 -27.55
N GLU A 50 4.99 -2.31 -26.54
CA GLU A 50 3.86 -2.04 -25.66
C GLU A 50 3.92 -0.55 -25.29
N PRO A 51 2.80 0.19 -25.38
CA PRO A 51 2.80 1.61 -25.12
C PRO A 51 3.35 1.85 -23.71
N LEU A 52 4.37 2.71 -23.61
CA LEU A 52 4.90 3.09 -22.31
C LEU A 52 3.78 3.75 -21.49
N PRO A 53 3.65 3.42 -20.20
CA PRO A 53 2.64 4.06 -19.36
C PRO A 53 2.92 5.56 -19.24
N HIS A 54 1.84 6.33 -19.22
CA HIS A 54 1.87 7.75 -18.83
C HIS A 54 2.23 7.89 -17.36
N ALA A 55 1.67 7.02 -16.52
CA ALA A 55 1.93 6.93 -15.10
C ALA A 55 1.69 5.50 -14.59
N ASN A 56 2.31 5.15 -13.47
CA ASN A 56 2.03 3.91 -12.74
C ASN A 56 1.32 4.21 -11.42
N LEU A 57 0.22 3.51 -11.16
CA LEU A 57 -0.39 3.43 -9.83
C LEU A 57 0.05 2.12 -9.16
N VAL A 58 0.63 2.23 -7.97
CA VAL A 58 1.01 1.08 -7.15
C VAL A 58 0.09 0.99 -5.95
N LEU A 59 -0.57 -0.15 -5.76
CA LEU A 59 -1.38 -0.42 -4.58
C LEU A 59 -0.67 -1.44 -3.69
N VAL A 60 -0.52 -1.12 -2.40
CA VAL A 60 0.10 -2.01 -1.43
C VAL A 60 -0.78 -2.09 -0.18
N ARG A 61 -1.25 -3.29 0.16
CA ARG A 61 -1.86 -3.51 1.47
C ARG A 61 -0.75 -3.55 2.52
N HIS A 62 -0.99 -2.95 3.69
CA HIS A 62 -0.05 -3.05 4.81
C HIS A 62 0.38 -4.51 5.10
N GLY A 63 1.58 -4.69 5.66
CA GLY A 63 2.03 -6.01 6.14
C GLY A 63 1.17 -6.56 7.28
N GLN A 64 1.32 -7.84 7.64
CA GLN A 64 0.52 -8.46 8.71
C GLN A 64 0.52 -7.61 10.01
N SER A 65 -0.68 -7.27 10.50
CA SER A 65 -0.85 -6.59 11.79
C SER A 65 -1.04 -7.57 12.94
N GLU A 66 -0.87 -7.10 14.18
CA GLU A 66 -1.11 -7.88 15.40
C GLU A 66 -2.50 -8.53 15.42
N TRP A 67 -3.53 -7.80 14.96
CA TRP A 67 -4.89 -8.31 14.93
C TRP A 67 -5.22 -9.12 13.68
N ASN A 68 -4.43 -9.01 12.60
CA ASN A 68 -4.49 -10.00 11.53
C ASN A 68 -3.96 -11.35 12.00
N LEU A 69 -2.87 -11.35 12.77
CA LEU A 69 -2.32 -12.55 13.38
C LEU A 69 -3.30 -13.17 14.39
N ALA A 70 -3.90 -12.36 15.26
CA ALA A 70 -4.89 -12.81 16.25
C ALA A 70 -6.29 -13.11 15.68
N ASN A 71 -6.45 -13.09 14.35
CA ASN A 71 -7.72 -13.27 13.63
C ASN A 71 -8.89 -12.41 14.16
N ARG A 72 -8.63 -11.13 14.44
CA ARG A 72 -9.61 -10.14 14.92
C ARG A 72 -9.97 -9.12 13.84
N PHE A 73 -11.19 -8.60 13.87
CA PHE A 73 -11.55 -7.42 13.08
C PHE A 73 -10.87 -6.17 13.64
N THR A 74 -10.14 -5.46 12.79
CA THR A 74 -9.33 -4.30 13.21
C THR A 74 -10.02 -2.96 13.01
N GLY A 75 -10.56 -2.70 11.82
CA GLY A 75 -11.11 -1.40 11.47
C GLY A 75 -10.14 -0.25 11.76
N TRP A 76 -10.62 0.75 12.48
CA TRP A 76 -9.88 1.99 12.78
C TRP A 76 -8.98 1.89 14.02
N VAL A 77 -8.96 0.75 14.71
CA VAL A 77 -8.05 0.56 15.85
C VAL A 77 -6.60 0.58 15.36
N ASP A 78 -5.77 1.38 16.03
CA ASP A 78 -4.39 1.67 15.63
C ASP A 78 -3.38 0.64 16.15
N VAL A 79 -3.55 -0.61 15.72
CA VAL A 79 -2.64 -1.73 16.00
C VAL A 79 -1.38 -1.67 15.15
N ASP A 80 -0.28 -2.25 15.64
CA ASP A 80 0.99 -2.25 14.92
C ASP A 80 1.12 -3.45 13.95
N LEU A 81 2.20 -3.43 13.17
CA LEU A 81 2.71 -4.57 12.41
C LEU A 81 3.34 -5.58 13.35
N THR A 82 3.23 -6.86 12.99
CA THR A 82 4.07 -7.91 13.59
C THR A 82 5.49 -7.85 13.01
N GLU A 83 6.45 -8.57 13.60
CA GLU A 83 7.79 -8.76 13.01
C GLU A 83 7.72 -9.32 11.58
N ARG A 84 6.77 -10.21 11.36
CA ARG A 84 6.43 -10.72 10.03
C ARG A 84 5.92 -9.61 9.12
N GLY A 85 4.99 -8.77 9.58
CA GLY A 85 4.49 -7.63 8.81
C GLY A 85 5.57 -6.61 8.44
N ILE A 86 6.58 -6.42 9.31
CA ILE A 86 7.75 -5.60 9.03
C ILE A 86 8.60 -6.22 7.91
N THR A 87 8.83 -7.54 7.97
CA THR A 87 9.57 -8.29 6.93
C THR A 87 8.84 -8.23 5.59
N GLU A 88 7.53 -8.46 5.59
CA GLU A 88 6.64 -8.35 4.44
C GLU A 88 6.72 -6.95 3.80
N ALA A 89 6.69 -5.88 4.60
CA ALA A 89 6.78 -4.50 4.10
C ALA A 89 8.14 -4.17 3.45
N ARG A 90 9.24 -4.70 4.00
CA ARG A 90 10.59 -4.58 3.40
C ARG A 90 10.67 -5.32 2.07
N GLU A 91 10.11 -6.52 2.02
CA GLU A 91 10.08 -7.32 0.79
C GLU A 91 9.26 -6.63 -0.31
N ALA A 92 8.11 -6.02 0.03
CA ALA A 92 7.36 -5.18 -0.90
C ALA A 92 8.24 -4.07 -1.50
N GLY A 93 9.06 -3.40 -0.68
CA GLY A 93 10.03 -2.40 -1.15
C GLY A 93 11.07 -2.99 -2.11
N ARG A 94 11.62 -4.17 -1.79
CA ARG A 94 12.58 -4.87 -2.65
C ARG A 94 11.98 -5.25 -4.01
N LEU A 95 10.73 -5.73 -4.03
CA LEU A 95 10.01 -6.06 -5.26
C LEU A 95 9.77 -4.83 -6.13
N LEU A 96 9.37 -3.71 -5.51
CA LEU A 96 9.17 -2.44 -6.21
C LEU A 96 10.48 -1.88 -6.78
N ALA A 97 11.59 -2.02 -6.03
CA ALA A 97 12.92 -1.65 -6.52
C ALA A 97 13.35 -2.51 -7.72
N ALA A 98 13.10 -3.81 -7.67
CA ALA A 98 13.43 -4.75 -8.75
C ALA A 98 12.59 -4.52 -10.03
N GLU A 99 11.36 -4.00 -9.88
CA GLU A 99 10.53 -3.56 -11.00
C GLU A 99 11.08 -2.27 -11.66
N GLY A 100 11.97 -1.53 -10.99
CA GLY A 100 12.57 -0.30 -11.52
C GLY A 100 11.62 0.90 -11.51
N LEU A 101 10.70 0.96 -10.54
CA LEU A 101 9.75 2.07 -10.42
C LEU A 101 10.35 3.25 -9.64
N ASP A 102 10.40 4.41 -10.29
CA ASP A 102 10.69 5.69 -9.64
C ASP A 102 9.39 6.33 -9.16
N LEU A 103 9.15 6.38 -7.85
CA LEU A 103 7.95 6.97 -7.28
C LEU A 103 8.09 8.48 -7.14
N ASN A 104 7.00 9.19 -7.41
CA ASN A 104 6.92 10.63 -7.20
C ASN A 104 6.13 10.98 -5.95
N GLU A 105 5.07 10.21 -5.64
CA GLU A 105 4.18 10.48 -4.52
C GLU A 105 3.81 9.17 -3.82
N CYS A 106 3.73 9.21 -2.48
CA CYS A 106 3.20 8.12 -1.69
C CYS A 106 2.04 8.60 -0.83
N TYR A 107 0.88 7.95 -0.96
CA TYR A 107 -0.30 8.17 -0.12
C TYR A 107 -0.49 7.01 0.85
N CYS A 108 -0.89 7.30 2.07
CA CYS A 108 -1.25 6.26 3.03
C CYS A 108 -2.37 6.70 3.97
N SER A 109 -2.96 5.71 4.63
CA SER A 109 -3.91 5.97 5.72
C SER A 109 -3.23 6.62 6.94
N SER A 110 -4.01 7.10 7.90
CA SER A 110 -3.50 7.65 9.16
C SER A 110 -3.27 6.58 10.25
N LEU A 111 -3.32 5.28 9.90
CA LEU A 111 -3.09 4.16 10.82
C LEU A 111 -1.63 3.68 10.73
N ARG A 112 -1.01 3.42 11.89
CA ARG A 112 0.44 3.17 12.02
C ARG A 112 0.93 2.03 11.14
N ARG A 113 0.13 0.98 10.97
CA ARG A 113 0.48 -0.19 10.15
C ARG A 113 0.66 0.16 8.67
N ALA A 114 -0.14 1.09 8.13
CA ALA A 114 0.02 1.56 6.76
C ALA A 114 1.21 2.51 6.66
N ILE A 115 1.34 3.47 7.59
CA ILE A 115 2.46 4.42 7.63
C ILE A 115 3.81 3.69 7.70
N ARG A 116 3.93 2.72 8.60
CA ARG A 116 5.15 1.91 8.75
C ARG A 116 5.43 1.08 7.51
N THR A 117 4.40 0.49 6.90
CA THR A 117 4.56 -0.21 5.62
C THR A 117 5.09 0.74 4.54
N SER A 118 4.53 1.95 4.41
CA SER A 118 5.03 2.97 3.46
C SER A 118 6.50 3.28 3.67
N CYS A 119 6.90 3.59 4.92
CA CYS A 119 8.29 3.93 5.22
C CYS A 119 9.24 2.77 4.93
N LEU A 120 8.87 1.54 5.28
CA LEU A 120 9.69 0.34 5.04
C LEU A 120 9.79 0.02 3.54
N SER A 121 8.70 0.16 2.79
CA SER A 121 8.70 -0.04 1.35
C SER A 121 9.54 1.02 0.63
N LEU A 122 9.36 2.31 0.94
CA LEU A 122 10.19 3.40 0.39
C LEU A 122 11.67 3.23 0.74
N SER A 123 11.98 2.77 1.96
CA SER A 123 13.36 2.46 2.33
C SER A 123 13.93 1.28 1.56
N GLY A 124 13.14 0.24 1.29
CA GLY A 124 13.56 -0.90 0.46
C GLY A 124 13.79 -0.52 -1.01
N MET A 125 13.15 0.56 -1.47
CA MET A 125 13.35 1.15 -2.79
C MET A 125 14.52 2.13 -2.87
N ASP A 126 15.16 2.45 -1.74
CA ASP A 126 16.09 3.59 -1.61
C ASP A 126 15.46 4.91 -2.08
N GLN A 127 14.21 5.17 -1.71
CA GLN A 127 13.42 6.34 -2.11
C GLN A 127 12.74 7.04 -0.91
N CYS A 128 13.42 7.08 0.23
CA CYS A 128 12.89 7.67 1.48
C CYS A 128 12.52 9.16 1.39
N TRP A 129 13.01 9.88 0.37
CA TRP A 129 12.70 11.30 0.15
C TRP A 129 11.35 11.53 -0.53
N VAL A 130 10.72 10.48 -1.07
CA VAL A 130 9.41 10.59 -1.72
C VAL A 130 8.39 11.14 -0.73
N PRO A 131 7.63 12.20 -1.08
CA PRO A 131 6.60 12.76 -0.22
C PRO A 131 5.59 11.70 0.24
N LEU A 132 5.38 11.62 1.56
CA LEU A 132 4.42 10.73 2.19
C LEU A 132 3.21 11.51 2.73
N HIS A 133 2.09 11.40 2.02
CA HIS A 133 0.83 12.04 2.35
C HIS A 133 -0.05 11.10 3.18
N LYS A 134 -0.40 11.51 4.40
CA LYS A 134 -1.34 10.77 5.26
C LYS A 134 -2.74 11.35 5.06
N ASP A 135 -3.74 10.49 4.92
CA ASP A 135 -5.15 10.89 4.85
C ASP A 135 -6.05 9.86 5.54
N ALA A 136 -6.82 10.29 6.55
CA ALA A 136 -7.71 9.41 7.30
C ALA A 136 -8.85 8.84 6.45
N ARG A 137 -9.18 9.48 5.32
CA ARG A 137 -10.14 8.94 4.34
C ARG A 137 -9.61 7.69 3.62
N LEU A 138 -8.30 7.40 3.73
CA LEU A 138 -7.68 6.14 3.29
C LEU A 138 -7.58 5.09 4.41
N ASN A 139 -8.21 5.28 5.57
CA ASN A 139 -8.29 4.25 6.61
C ASN A 139 -9.08 3.02 6.16
N GLU A 140 -8.91 1.90 6.88
CA GLU A 140 -9.72 0.69 6.67
C GLU A 140 -11.21 0.98 6.85
N GLN A 141 -12.09 0.13 6.35
CA GLN A 141 -13.52 0.18 6.69
C GLN A 141 -13.72 0.06 8.22
N HIS A 142 -14.51 0.95 8.81
CA HIS A 142 -14.86 0.87 10.22
C HIS A 142 -15.72 -0.36 10.51
N SER A 143 -15.17 -1.33 11.24
CA SER A 143 -15.81 -2.64 11.45
C SER A 143 -16.94 -2.61 12.49
N GLY A 144 -17.25 -1.44 13.05
CA GLY A 144 -18.34 -1.26 14.02
C GLY A 144 -18.24 -2.21 15.20
N PHE A 145 -19.36 -2.85 15.54
CA PHE A 145 -19.46 -3.84 16.60
C PHE A 145 -18.46 -5.00 16.44
N LEU A 146 -18.05 -5.34 15.22
CA LEU A 146 -17.11 -6.44 14.99
C LEU A 146 -15.72 -6.13 15.53
N THR A 147 -15.37 -4.84 15.67
CA THR A 147 -14.03 -4.37 16.05
C THR A 147 -13.55 -5.03 17.35
N GLY A 148 -12.37 -5.68 17.29
CA GLY A 148 -11.73 -6.35 18.43
C GLY A 148 -12.14 -7.81 18.65
N ASN A 149 -13.25 -8.24 18.05
CA ASN A 149 -13.74 -9.61 18.15
C ASN A 149 -13.02 -10.55 17.17
N ASN A 150 -12.84 -11.80 17.59
CA ASN A 150 -12.32 -12.86 16.72
C ASN A 150 -13.36 -13.22 15.65
N LYS A 151 -12.92 -13.38 14.40
CA LYS A 151 -13.80 -13.58 13.26
C LYS A 151 -14.58 -14.89 13.33
N ARG A 152 -13.92 -15.97 13.74
CA ARG A 152 -14.53 -17.29 13.87
C ARG A 152 -15.51 -17.33 15.03
N ALA A 153 -15.15 -16.76 16.18
CA ALA A 153 -16.07 -16.69 17.32
C ALA A 153 -17.38 -15.94 16.96
N LEU A 154 -17.27 -14.82 16.22
CA LEU A 154 -18.46 -14.13 15.71
C LEU A 154 -19.25 -14.96 14.69
N ALA A 155 -18.58 -15.79 13.89
CA ALA A 155 -19.24 -16.66 12.93
C ALA A 155 -19.97 -17.83 13.62
N GLU A 156 -19.44 -18.32 14.74
CA GLU A 156 -20.11 -19.32 15.60
C GLU A 156 -21.36 -18.73 16.27
N GLU A 157 -21.34 -17.44 16.62
CA GLU A 157 -22.47 -16.74 17.24
C GLU A 157 -23.54 -16.27 16.23
N HIS A 158 -23.13 -15.65 15.13
CA HIS A 158 -24.03 -14.97 14.18
C HIS A 158 -24.18 -15.69 12.84
N GLY A 159 -23.42 -16.76 12.61
CA GLY A 159 -23.37 -17.48 11.33
C GLY A 159 -22.34 -16.92 10.35
N VAL A 160 -21.68 -17.84 9.62
CA VAL A 160 -20.65 -17.51 8.61
C VAL A 160 -21.20 -16.57 7.54
N GLU A 161 -22.40 -16.82 7.03
CA GLU A 161 -23.01 -16.01 5.97
C GLU A 161 -23.21 -14.55 6.39
N GLN A 162 -23.66 -14.32 7.63
CA GLN A 162 -23.90 -12.97 8.16
C GLN A 162 -22.59 -12.21 8.39
N VAL A 163 -21.57 -12.87 8.94
CA VAL A 163 -20.25 -12.26 9.15
C VAL A 163 -19.57 -11.97 7.81
N MET A 164 -19.72 -12.86 6.82
CA MET A 164 -19.25 -12.61 5.45
C MET A 164 -20.00 -11.46 4.80
N ALA A 165 -21.31 -11.35 5.02
CA ALA A 165 -22.12 -10.25 4.50
C ALA A 165 -21.58 -8.89 4.98
N TRP A 166 -21.42 -8.70 6.29
CA TRP A 166 -20.82 -7.47 6.85
C TRP A 166 -19.40 -7.20 6.36
N ARG A 167 -18.61 -8.26 6.13
CA ARG A 167 -17.21 -8.14 5.71
C ARG A 167 -17.05 -7.81 4.22
N ARG A 168 -17.97 -8.29 3.38
CA ARG A 168 -17.73 -8.38 1.93
C ARG A 168 -18.79 -7.75 1.05
N LYS A 169 -20.06 -7.67 1.48
CA LYS A 169 -21.10 -7.03 0.68
C LYS A 169 -20.84 -5.54 0.53
N TYR A 170 -21.40 -4.98 -0.54
CA TYR A 170 -21.18 -3.60 -0.89
C TYR A 170 -21.88 -2.63 0.07
N ASP A 171 -23.12 -2.91 0.41
CA ASP A 171 -24.04 -1.99 1.08
C ASP A 171 -24.50 -2.42 2.47
N GLU A 172 -23.98 -3.55 2.98
CA GLU A 172 -24.34 -4.08 4.29
C GLU A 172 -23.27 -3.73 5.33
N ALA A 173 -23.61 -2.82 6.24
CA ALA A 173 -22.74 -2.44 7.36
C ALA A 173 -22.95 -3.38 8.55
N PRO A 174 -21.91 -3.66 9.35
CA PRO A 174 -22.10 -4.28 10.66
C PRO A 174 -22.89 -3.36 11.59
N PRO A 175 -23.43 -3.88 12.72
CA PRO A 175 -23.99 -3.04 13.77
C PRO A 175 -22.99 -1.97 14.21
N PRO A 176 -23.45 -0.75 14.56
CA PRO A 176 -22.57 0.32 14.98
C PRO A 176 -21.87 0.00 16.31
N LEU A 177 -20.62 0.42 16.44
CA LEU A 177 -19.97 0.49 17.74
C LEU A 177 -20.59 1.66 18.54
N PRO A 178 -21.11 1.45 19.76
CA PRO A 178 -21.75 2.51 20.53
C PRO A 178 -20.82 3.71 20.73
N MET A 179 -21.37 4.93 20.53
CA MET A 179 -20.57 6.17 20.59
C MET A 179 -19.95 6.42 21.96
N ASP A 180 -20.59 5.96 23.03
CA ASP A 180 -20.13 6.05 24.41
C ASP A 180 -19.17 4.92 24.83
N SER A 181 -18.99 3.89 23.98
CA SER A 181 -18.07 2.79 24.30
C SER A 181 -16.63 3.29 24.46
N PRO A 182 -15.83 2.71 25.38
CA PRO A 182 -14.44 3.12 25.58
C PRO A 182 -13.61 3.09 24.30
N LEU A 183 -13.84 2.08 23.45
CA LEU A 183 -13.12 1.91 22.20
C LEU A 183 -13.47 2.99 21.17
N GLN A 184 -14.77 3.32 21.01
CA GLN A 184 -15.19 4.40 20.10
C GLN A 184 -14.72 5.77 20.61
N GLN A 185 -14.83 6.02 21.91
CA GLN A 185 -14.35 7.26 22.54
C GLN A 185 -12.84 7.45 22.37
N MET A 186 -12.06 6.37 22.47
CA MET A 186 -10.61 6.42 22.21
C MET A 186 -10.31 6.88 20.79
N MET A 187 -11.02 6.35 19.77
CA MET A 187 -10.80 6.75 18.38
C MET A 187 -11.30 8.17 18.11
N VAL A 188 -12.51 8.54 18.55
CA VAL A 188 -13.08 9.88 18.34
C VAL A 188 -12.21 10.99 18.96
N LYS A 189 -11.54 10.71 20.09
CA LYS A 189 -10.67 11.66 20.78
C LYS A 189 -9.23 11.69 20.26
N ASP A 190 -8.87 10.80 19.33
CA ASP A 190 -7.52 10.77 18.77
C ASP A 190 -7.31 11.98 17.85
N GLU A 191 -6.27 12.76 18.16
CA GLU A 191 -5.95 14.01 17.47
C GLU A 191 -5.73 13.86 15.97
N ARG A 192 -5.35 12.66 15.50
CA ARG A 192 -5.10 12.40 14.08
C ARG A 192 -6.33 12.70 13.21
N TYR A 193 -7.53 12.52 13.75
CA TYR A 193 -8.77 12.73 13.00
C TYR A 193 -9.17 14.20 12.95
N ALA A 194 -8.86 14.96 14.00
CA ALA A 194 -9.02 16.41 14.00
C ALA A 194 -8.12 17.06 12.94
N VAL A 195 -6.87 16.58 12.80
CA VAL A 195 -5.91 17.09 11.79
C VAL A 195 -6.42 16.92 10.35
N HIS A 196 -7.18 15.86 10.08
CA HIS A 196 -7.74 15.59 8.76
C HIS A 196 -9.17 16.13 8.58
N ASN A 197 -9.76 16.76 9.59
CA ASN A 197 -11.18 17.14 9.62
C ASN A 197 -12.12 15.97 9.25
N VAL A 198 -11.80 14.78 9.75
CA VAL A 198 -12.57 13.55 9.50
C VAL A 198 -13.31 13.15 10.77
N SER A 199 -14.62 12.95 10.66
CA SER A 199 -15.41 12.34 11.74
C SER A 199 -15.18 10.83 11.75
N VAL A 200 -14.96 10.26 12.93
CA VAL A 200 -14.83 8.81 13.09
C VAL A 200 -16.23 8.18 13.02
N PRO A 201 -16.52 7.33 12.02
CA PRO A 201 -17.82 6.66 11.93
C PRO A 201 -17.97 5.60 13.03
N SER A 202 -19.21 5.21 13.34
CA SER A 202 -19.48 4.10 14.26
C SER A 202 -19.52 2.73 13.57
N ALA A 203 -19.74 2.71 12.25
CA ALA A 203 -19.64 1.54 11.36
C ALA A 203 -19.64 2.05 9.92
N GLU A 204 -19.11 1.24 9.00
CA GLU A 204 -19.15 1.50 7.56
C GLU A 204 -19.50 0.21 6.82
N CYS A 205 -20.26 0.32 5.72
CA CYS A 205 -20.24 -0.67 4.64
C CYS A 205 -19.15 -0.32 3.60
N LEU A 206 -18.97 -1.16 2.57
CA LEU A 206 -17.99 -0.86 1.52
C LEU A 206 -18.40 0.37 0.70
N ARG A 207 -19.69 0.63 0.48
CA ARG A 207 -20.20 1.85 -0.18
C ARG A 207 -19.75 3.12 0.53
N ASP A 208 -19.84 3.15 1.86
CA ASP A 208 -19.42 4.31 2.65
C ASP A 208 -17.90 4.51 2.53
N THR A 209 -17.15 3.41 2.55
CA THR A 209 -15.70 3.41 2.30
C THR A 209 -15.38 3.92 0.89
N CYS A 210 -16.12 3.49 -0.13
CA CYS A 210 -15.97 3.97 -1.51
C CYS A 210 -16.20 5.47 -1.61
N ALA A 211 -17.22 6.01 -0.95
CA ALA A 211 -17.54 7.45 -1.01
C ALA A 211 -16.38 8.32 -0.52
N ARG A 212 -15.75 7.97 0.62
CA ARG A 212 -14.60 8.73 1.13
C ARG A 212 -13.30 8.48 0.36
N VAL A 213 -13.12 7.27 -0.20
CA VAL A 213 -11.97 6.94 -1.04
C VAL A 213 -12.04 7.67 -2.38
N ASP A 214 -13.23 7.78 -2.98
CA ASP A 214 -13.47 8.53 -4.22
C ASP A 214 -13.11 10.01 -4.08
N ALA A 215 -13.40 10.61 -2.91
CA ALA A 215 -12.97 11.98 -2.61
C ALA A 215 -11.44 12.12 -2.67
N VAL A 216 -10.67 11.24 -2.01
CA VAL A 216 -9.19 11.29 -2.04
C VAL A 216 -8.67 10.99 -3.45
N TRP A 217 -9.27 10.03 -4.14
CA TRP A 217 -8.93 9.68 -5.51
C TRP A 217 -9.06 10.89 -6.42
N THR A 218 -10.21 11.56 -6.40
CA THR A 218 -10.53 12.69 -7.27
C THR A 218 -9.74 13.96 -6.91
N GLU A 219 -9.57 14.25 -5.62
CA GLU A 219 -8.93 15.49 -5.15
C GLU A 219 -7.40 15.44 -5.19
N ARG A 220 -6.79 14.24 -5.07
CA ARG A 220 -5.33 14.11 -4.84
C ARG A 220 -4.66 13.09 -5.76
N ILE A 221 -5.05 11.82 -5.68
CA ILE A 221 -4.32 10.72 -6.35
C ILE A 221 -4.43 10.83 -7.88
N ARG A 222 -5.64 10.99 -8.41
CA ARG A 222 -5.88 11.06 -9.86
C ARG A 222 -5.24 12.30 -10.50
N PRO A 223 -5.31 13.52 -9.91
CA PRO A 223 -4.55 14.67 -10.41
C PRO A 223 -3.05 14.41 -10.55
N ASP A 224 -2.42 13.73 -9.59
CA ASP A 224 -0.99 13.37 -9.69
C ASP A 224 -0.72 12.39 -10.83
N LEU A 225 -1.56 11.34 -10.96
CA LEU A 225 -1.45 10.39 -12.06
C LEU A 225 -1.64 11.06 -13.43
N LEU A 226 -2.61 11.98 -13.56
CA LEU A 226 -2.83 12.78 -14.78
C LEU A 226 -1.63 13.67 -15.09
N ALA A 227 -0.88 14.13 -14.08
CA ALA A 227 0.36 14.86 -14.25
C ALA A 227 1.56 13.99 -14.64
N GLY A 228 1.37 12.68 -14.85
CA GLY A 228 2.43 11.75 -15.25
C GLY A 228 3.28 11.27 -14.07
N LYS A 229 2.82 11.46 -12.83
CA LYS A 229 3.53 11.01 -11.64
C LYS A 229 3.24 9.53 -11.37
N ASN A 230 4.26 8.76 -11.03
CA ASN A 230 4.11 7.44 -10.45
C ASN A 230 3.69 7.57 -8.98
N VAL A 231 2.56 6.97 -8.63
CA VAL A 231 1.94 7.11 -7.31
C VAL A 231 1.86 5.76 -6.62
N MET A 232 2.34 5.67 -5.38
CA MET A 232 2.10 4.53 -4.50
C MET A 232 1.01 4.86 -3.48
N VAL A 233 0.08 3.93 -3.26
CA VAL A 233 -0.94 4.00 -2.22
C VAL A 233 -0.80 2.79 -1.29
N VAL A 234 -0.48 3.06 -0.03
CA VAL A 234 -0.36 2.04 1.01
C VAL A 234 -1.53 2.12 1.97
N SER A 235 -2.38 1.09 1.99
CA SER A 235 -3.62 1.12 2.76
C SER A 235 -4.05 -0.29 3.21
N HIS A 236 -5.36 -0.51 3.32
CA HIS A 236 -5.97 -1.68 3.96
C HIS A 236 -6.85 -2.46 2.97
N GLY A 237 -7.39 -3.60 3.41
CA GLY A 237 -8.09 -4.51 2.52
C GLY A 237 -9.28 -3.86 1.82
N ASN A 238 -10.24 -3.32 2.57
CA ASN A 238 -11.47 -2.79 1.99
C ASN A 238 -11.27 -1.41 1.36
N THR A 239 -10.32 -0.62 1.84
CA THR A 239 -9.93 0.63 1.18
C THR A 239 -9.32 0.38 -0.20
N LEU A 240 -8.43 -0.61 -0.33
CA LEU A 240 -7.84 -0.94 -1.63
C LEU A 240 -8.87 -1.60 -2.55
N ARG A 241 -9.85 -2.34 -2.01
CA ARG A 241 -11.01 -2.81 -2.80
C ARG A 241 -11.79 -1.63 -3.41
N ALA A 242 -12.01 -0.57 -2.64
CA ALA A 242 -12.66 0.64 -3.14
C ALA A 242 -11.84 1.32 -4.25
N LEU A 243 -10.51 1.40 -4.12
CA LEU A 243 -9.64 1.92 -5.18
C LEU A 243 -9.65 1.03 -6.43
N VAL A 244 -9.53 -0.29 -6.27
CA VAL A 244 -9.62 -1.25 -7.37
C VAL A 244 -10.97 -1.10 -8.08
N LYS A 245 -12.07 -0.93 -7.35
CA LYS A 245 -13.39 -0.68 -7.94
C LYS A 245 -13.40 0.52 -8.88
N LEU A 246 -12.74 1.62 -8.48
CA LEU A 246 -12.65 2.84 -9.30
C LEU A 246 -11.76 2.64 -10.53
N VAL A 247 -10.60 2.00 -10.36
CA VAL A 247 -9.58 1.87 -11.41
C VAL A 247 -9.94 0.78 -12.43
N ASP A 248 -10.45 -0.36 -11.97
CA ASP A 248 -10.88 -1.48 -12.82
C ASP A 248 -12.34 -1.33 -13.30
N GLY A 249 -13.07 -0.29 -12.87
CA GLY A 249 -14.46 -0.06 -13.28
C GLY A 249 -15.42 -1.15 -12.80
N VAL A 250 -15.17 -1.73 -11.62
CA VAL A 250 -15.93 -2.87 -11.09
C VAL A 250 -17.31 -2.42 -10.59
N GLY A 251 -18.35 -3.18 -10.95
CA GLY A 251 -19.72 -2.96 -10.47
C GLY A 251 -19.88 -3.24 -8.98
N ASP A 252 -20.94 -2.70 -8.38
CA ASP A 252 -21.19 -2.81 -6.93
C ASP A 252 -21.33 -4.29 -6.48
N GLY A 253 -21.98 -5.12 -7.30
CA GLY A 253 -22.19 -6.55 -7.04
C GLY A 253 -20.92 -7.42 -7.16
N ASP A 254 -19.88 -6.93 -7.83
CA ASP A 254 -18.70 -7.72 -8.20
C ASP A 254 -17.50 -7.48 -7.26
N THR A 255 -17.68 -6.63 -6.26
CA THR A 255 -16.61 -6.24 -5.33
C THR A 255 -16.16 -7.35 -4.40
N TYR A 256 -16.92 -8.44 -4.28
CA TYR A 256 -16.70 -9.53 -3.32
C TYR A 256 -15.33 -10.21 -3.49
N HIS A 257 -14.90 -10.40 -4.75
CA HIS A 257 -13.71 -11.18 -5.14
C HIS A 257 -12.41 -10.37 -5.20
N LEU A 258 -12.47 -9.07 -4.88
CA LEU A 258 -11.33 -8.17 -4.91
C LEU A 258 -10.44 -8.40 -3.66
N ASP A 259 -9.61 -9.46 -3.69
CA ASP A 259 -8.73 -9.79 -2.58
C ASP A 259 -7.31 -9.27 -2.80
N LEU A 260 -6.85 -8.38 -1.90
CA LEU A 260 -5.47 -7.91 -1.87
C LEU A 260 -4.73 -8.52 -0.64
N PRO A 261 -3.79 -9.45 -0.86
CA PRO A 261 -2.92 -9.99 0.19
C PRO A 261 -2.07 -8.91 0.85
N THR A 262 -1.65 -9.16 2.09
CA THR A 262 -0.76 -8.24 2.83
C THR A 262 0.58 -8.11 2.12
N ALA A 263 1.07 -6.88 1.99
CA ALA A 263 2.35 -6.52 1.37
C ALA A 263 2.63 -7.15 -0.01
N ALA A 264 1.58 -7.40 -0.80
CA ALA A 264 1.72 -7.83 -2.19
C ALA A 264 1.47 -6.64 -3.12
N PRO A 265 2.52 -5.99 -3.67
CA PRO A 265 2.33 -4.81 -4.50
C PRO A 265 1.62 -5.16 -5.82
N VAL A 266 0.67 -4.32 -6.21
CA VAL A 266 -0.04 -4.39 -7.49
C VAL A 266 0.28 -3.14 -8.30
N VAL A 267 0.80 -3.31 -9.50
CA VAL A 267 1.18 -2.20 -10.39
C VAL A 267 0.18 -2.08 -11.53
N TYR A 268 -0.35 -0.87 -11.70
CA TYR A 268 -1.26 -0.47 -12.76
C TYR A 268 -0.55 0.50 -13.71
N PRO A 269 -0.15 0.06 -14.90
CA PRO A 269 0.28 0.96 -15.96
C PRO A 269 -0.95 1.67 -16.55
N LEU A 270 -0.95 3.01 -16.52
CA LEU A 270 -2.08 3.83 -16.93
C LEU A 270 -1.75 4.71 -18.15
N ASP A 271 -2.78 5.00 -18.95
CA ASP A 271 -2.73 6.02 -19.99
C ASP A 271 -2.88 7.44 -19.42
N ALA A 272 -2.80 8.45 -20.30
CA ALA A 272 -2.94 9.86 -19.94
C ALA A 272 -4.32 10.25 -19.37
N ASN A 273 -5.31 9.36 -19.43
CA ASN A 273 -6.65 9.55 -18.87
C ASN A 273 -6.86 8.74 -17.57
N CYS A 274 -5.79 8.15 -17.02
CA CYS A 274 -5.81 7.22 -15.89
C CYS A 274 -6.59 5.93 -16.16
N ARG A 275 -6.61 5.45 -17.40
CA ARG A 275 -7.20 4.15 -17.76
C ARG A 275 -6.10 3.09 -17.82
N PRO A 276 -6.34 1.87 -17.31
CA PRO A 276 -5.36 0.81 -17.43
C PRO A 276 -5.04 0.45 -18.88
N LEU A 277 -3.76 0.22 -19.18
CA LEU A 277 -3.31 -0.09 -20.54
C LEU A 277 -3.61 -1.52 -20.97
N GLN A 278 -3.73 -2.45 -20.02
CA GLN A 278 -3.86 -3.87 -20.32
C GLN A 278 -4.54 -4.64 -19.19
N THR A 279 -4.97 -5.86 -19.50
CA THR A 279 -5.51 -6.82 -18.52
C THR A 279 -4.45 -7.87 -18.21
N TYR A 280 -4.23 -8.16 -16.92
CA TYR A 280 -3.24 -9.16 -16.49
C TYR A 280 -3.87 -10.46 -16.00
N GLY A 281 -5.17 -10.48 -15.73
CA GLY A 281 -5.88 -11.67 -15.30
C GLY A 281 -7.29 -11.32 -14.84
N THR A 282 -7.78 -12.08 -13.85
CA THR A 282 -9.06 -11.80 -13.18
C THR A 282 -8.86 -11.67 -11.68
N TRP A 283 -9.86 -11.09 -11.00
CA TRP A 283 -9.90 -11.02 -9.54
C TRP A 283 -10.49 -12.31 -8.94
N GLY A 284 -9.68 -12.99 -8.12
CA GLY A 284 -10.09 -14.21 -7.43
C GLY A 284 -10.49 -15.32 -8.40
N GLU A 285 -11.66 -15.93 -8.15
CA GLU A 285 -12.28 -16.97 -8.99
C GLU A 285 -13.43 -16.40 -9.85
N SER A 286 -13.51 -15.08 -10.00
CA SER A 286 -14.54 -14.41 -10.80
C SER A 286 -14.09 -14.13 -12.22
N ASP A 287 -15.03 -13.69 -13.07
CA ASP A 287 -14.77 -13.20 -14.43
C ASP A 287 -14.42 -11.70 -14.47
N VAL A 288 -14.29 -11.04 -13.31
CA VAL A 288 -13.96 -9.61 -13.23
C VAL A 288 -12.52 -9.40 -13.71
N PRO A 289 -12.28 -8.63 -14.78
CA PRO A 289 -10.94 -8.35 -15.27
C PRO A 289 -10.10 -7.64 -14.20
N ARG A 290 -8.84 -8.06 -14.08
CA ARG A 290 -7.84 -7.40 -13.24
C ARG A 290 -6.82 -6.72 -14.14
N HIS A 291 -6.75 -5.39 -14.07
CA HIS A 291 -5.82 -4.60 -14.88
C HIS A 291 -4.52 -4.23 -14.16
N GLY A 292 -4.41 -4.53 -12.87
CA GLY A 292 -3.16 -4.40 -12.12
C GLY A 292 -2.37 -5.70 -12.12
N ARG A 293 -1.05 -5.65 -12.19
CA ARG A 293 -0.16 -6.83 -12.10
C ARG A 293 0.42 -6.94 -10.69
N PHE A 294 0.24 -8.09 -10.03
CA PHE A 294 0.98 -8.40 -8.82
C PHE A 294 2.47 -8.58 -9.13
N LEU A 295 3.34 -8.02 -8.29
CA LEU A 295 4.80 -8.22 -8.39
C LEU A 295 5.28 -9.55 -7.78
N MET A 296 4.35 -10.30 -7.19
CA MET A 296 4.60 -11.60 -6.59
C MET A 296 4.11 -12.72 -7.51
N ASP A 297 4.59 -13.94 -7.28
CA ASP A 297 4.13 -15.12 -8.01
C ASP A 297 2.61 -15.30 -7.92
N GLU A 298 1.97 -15.48 -9.08
CA GLU A 298 0.51 -15.53 -9.20
C GLU A 298 -0.11 -16.70 -8.41
N ALA A 299 0.56 -17.85 -8.34
CA ALA A 299 0.07 -18.99 -7.57
C ALA A 299 0.11 -18.70 -6.06
N ARG A 300 1.16 -18.02 -5.59
CA ARG A 300 1.24 -17.55 -4.20
C ARG A 300 0.19 -16.50 -3.88
N VAL A 301 -0.05 -15.54 -4.78
CA VAL A 301 -1.12 -14.54 -4.62
C VAL A 301 -2.47 -15.23 -4.49
N LYS A 302 -2.79 -16.17 -5.38
CA LYS A 302 -4.05 -16.94 -5.31
C LYS A 302 -4.20 -17.74 -4.02
N ALA A 303 -3.11 -18.35 -3.54
CA ALA A 303 -3.11 -19.07 -2.27
C ALA A 303 -3.41 -18.12 -1.09
N ALA A 304 -2.79 -16.95 -1.06
CA ALA A 304 -3.01 -15.94 -0.03
C ALA A 304 -4.45 -15.39 -0.04
N GLN A 305 -5.00 -15.14 -1.24
CA GLN A 305 -6.39 -14.71 -1.42
C GLN A 305 -7.38 -15.76 -0.88
N ARG A 306 -7.12 -17.06 -1.12
CA ARG A 306 -7.94 -18.15 -0.55
C ARG A 306 -7.88 -18.16 0.98
N VAL A 307 -6.68 -18.08 1.57
CA VAL A 307 -6.51 -18.01 3.03
C VAL A 307 -7.28 -16.84 3.64
N MET A 308 -7.29 -15.67 2.98
CA MET A 308 -8.07 -14.52 3.44
C MET A 308 -9.58 -14.78 3.49
N ARG A 309 -10.12 -15.64 2.62
CA ARG A 309 -11.55 -16.00 2.63
C ARG A 309 -11.86 -17.01 3.74
N GLU A 310 -10.97 -17.95 4.03
CA GLU A 310 -11.19 -19.01 5.03
C GLU A 310 -11.21 -18.50 6.50
N GLN A 311 -10.77 -17.27 6.78
CA GLN A 311 -10.61 -16.74 8.17
C GLN A 311 -11.88 -16.68 9.03
N VAL A 312 -13.06 -16.72 8.39
CA VAL A 312 -14.36 -16.71 9.08
C VAL A 312 -14.78 -18.14 9.44
N GLU A 313 -14.36 -19.12 8.66
CA GLU A 313 -14.69 -20.53 8.83
C GLU A 313 -13.64 -21.28 9.68
N ARG A 314 -12.40 -20.81 9.64
CA ARG A 314 -11.24 -21.44 10.28
C ARG A 314 -10.40 -20.39 10.99
N ASP A 315 -9.76 -20.79 12.08
CA ASP A 315 -8.84 -19.92 12.79
C ASP A 315 -7.47 -19.91 12.10
N VAL A 316 -7.42 -19.19 10.97
CA VAL A 316 -6.23 -19.11 10.12
C VAL A 316 -5.70 -17.69 10.15
N ALA A 317 -4.53 -17.53 10.77
CA ALA A 317 -3.75 -16.30 10.66
C ALA A 317 -3.35 -16.08 9.18
N ILE A 318 -3.23 -14.82 8.74
CA ILE A 318 -2.78 -14.53 7.36
C ILE A 318 -1.40 -15.15 7.15
N SER A 319 -1.37 -16.25 6.40
CA SER A 319 -0.18 -17.01 6.06
C SER A 319 0.09 -16.84 4.57
N THR A 320 1.16 -16.09 4.31
CA THR A 320 2.08 -16.00 3.16
C THR A 320 1.71 -15.07 2.00
N VAL A 321 2.62 -14.11 1.74
CA VAL A 321 3.48 -14.14 0.53
C VAL A 321 4.90 -13.71 0.96
N SER A 322 5.89 -14.60 0.86
CA SER A 322 7.33 -14.34 1.08
C SER A 322 8.06 -14.79 -0.19
N SER A 323 9.10 -14.08 -0.65
CA SER A 323 9.92 -14.50 -1.80
C SER A 323 10.66 -15.80 -1.51
N ASP A 324 11.06 -15.98 -0.26
CA ASP A 324 11.92 -17.07 0.18
C ASP A 324 11.01 -18.24 0.58
N GLY A 325 11.19 -19.39 -0.08
CA GLY A 325 10.30 -20.56 -0.07
C GLY A 325 10.20 -21.33 1.25
N GLY A 326 10.17 -20.65 2.39
CA GLY A 326 9.84 -21.21 3.69
C GLY A 326 8.33 -21.14 3.95
N ASP A 327 7.57 -22.07 3.38
CA ASP A 327 6.18 -22.27 3.76
C ASP A 327 6.13 -22.97 5.13
N SER A 328 5.59 -22.29 6.14
CA SER A 328 5.00 -22.97 7.29
C SER A 328 3.58 -22.45 7.46
N ILE A 329 2.61 -23.33 7.19
CA ILE A 329 1.25 -23.15 7.68
C ILE A 329 1.35 -23.37 9.19
N ALA A 330 1.43 -22.27 9.95
CA ALA A 330 1.28 -22.33 11.39
C ALA A 330 -0.22 -22.49 11.68
N THR A 331 -0.68 -23.73 11.83
CA THR A 331 -1.88 -24.03 12.62
C THR A 331 -1.55 -23.69 14.07
N CYS A 332 -2.29 -22.77 14.68
CA CYS A 332 -2.32 -22.62 16.13
C CYS A 332 -3.00 -23.84 16.76
#